data_AF-A0A7J5B8T7-F1
#
_entry.id   AF-A0A7J5B8T7-F1
#
_cell.length_a   1.000
_cell.length_b   1.000
_cell.length_c   1.000
_cell.angle_alpha   90.00
_cell.angle_beta   90.00
_cell.angle_gamma   90.00
#
_symmetry.space_group_name_H-M   'P 1'
#
loop_
_entity.id
_entity.type
_entity.pdbx_description
1 polymer ?
#
loop_
_entity_poly.entity_id
_entity_poly.type
_entity_poly.pdbx_seq_one_letter_code
_entity_poly.pdbx_strand_id
1 'polypeptide(L)'
;MANITGFWSYVHTDDEDESGRISQLARDVSSKFTMLTGEPIQLFLDRDELDWGDDWRSKIDSSLASIAFFVPVITPRYFMSEECRRELNYFARRAARLGIDELVLPVLWVDFSSLRADNPTDDLITLVRTFQWSDWTHLKYAEVGTGEYRRAVDELATRLVRANESATVSQALLEEAADLEEEEGPGELETLASMESSLPEMTNILVEVGEAIQSIGESMQGATIEIGGQQNPRTAMANRLRVARELSQSLKMPTDNIRNLGNDFASSLNEVDQGVRLMIARAPEEIERNPASATQFEDFFESIRSMLPEAEQGLGSVQNMIEQIEPIEKLSRDLRKPMRTLREGLTMFVDGLEVMRGWVALIDDTQLHVAS
;
A
#
# COMPACT_ATOMS: atom_id res chain seq x y z
N MET A 1 2.61 -21.78 14.71
CA MET A 1 2.72 -20.66 15.67
C MET A 1 2.46 -19.42 14.87
N ALA A 2 1.56 -18.53 15.32
CA ALA A 2 1.32 -17.28 14.62
C ALA A 2 2.63 -16.47 14.62
N ASN A 3 3.07 -16.04 13.46
CA ASN A 3 4.30 -15.26 13.34
C ASN A 3 3.91 -13.79 13.50
N ILE A 4 4.03 -13.26 14.72
CA ILE A 4 3.68 -11.87 15.01
C ILE A 4 4.79 -10.99 14.47
N THR A 5 4.41 -10.07 13.61
CA THR A 5 5.38 -9.19 12.96
C THR A 5 4.96 -7.74 13.09
N GLY A 6 5.93 -6.84 12.98
CA GLY A 6 5.64 -5.42 12.99
C GLY A 6 6.75 -4.62 12.36
N PHE A 7 6.43 -3.41 11.97
CA PHE A 7 7.35 -2.50 11.33
C PHE A 7 7.59 -1.29 12.22
N TRP A 8 8.85 -1.01 12.50
CA TRP A 8 9.30 0.13 13.28
C TRP A 8 9.83 1.19 12.32
N SER A 9 8.98 2.14 11.96
CA SER A 9 9.26 3.19 10.97
C SER A 9 9.90 4.39 11.66
N TYR A 10 11.13 4.74 11.29
CA TYR A 10 11.86 5.88 11.88
C TYR A 10 12.85 6.47 10.88
N VAL A 11 13.28 7.70 11.13
CA VAL A 11 14.31 8.36 10.31
C VAL A 11 15.69 7.97 10.84
N HIS A 12 16.54 7.38 10.00
CA HIS A 12 17.87 6.91 10.39
C HIS A 12 18.74 8.02 10.98
N THR A 13 18.73 9.21 10.36
CA THR A 13 19.49 10.36 10.87
C THR A 13 19.00 10.85 12.23
N ASP A 14 17.73 10.60 12.59
CA ASP A 14 17.25 10.90 13.95
C ASP A 14 17.75 9.86 14.96
N ASP A 15 17.90 8.59 14.57
CA ASP A 15 18.48 7.56 15.44
C ASP A 15 19.99 7.74 15.62
N GLU A 16 20.71 8.11 14.56
CA GLU A 16 22.13 8.50 14.63
C GLU A 16 22.32 9.68 15.59
N ASP A 17 21.51 10.73 15.45
CA ASP A 17 21.54 11.92 16.31
C ASP A 17 21.20 11.56 17.79
N GLU A 18 20.39 10.54 18.01
CA GLU A 18 20.02 10.00 19.34
C GLU A 18 20.93 8.84 19.77
N SER A 19 22.06 8.59 19.09
CA SER A 19 23.04 7.54 19.42
C SER A 19 22.45 6.12 19.46
N GLY A 20 21.56 5.78 18.53
CA GLY A 20 20.95 4.46 18.38
C GLY A 20 19.80 4.16 19.35
N ARG A 21 19.28 5.18 20.05
CA ARG A 21 18.24 4.99 21.08
C ARG A 21 16.88 4.62 20.52
N ILE A 22 16.53 5.07 19.32
CA ILE A 22 15.26 4.73 18.67
C ILE A 22 15.28 3.25 18.29
N SER A 23 16.37 2.79 17.68
CA SER A 23 16.51 1.37 17.33
C SER A 23 16.67 0.48 18.55
N GLN A 24 17.35 0.94 19.60
CA GLN A 24 17.42 0.22 20.87
C GLN A 24 16.04 0.06 21.52
N LEU A 25 15.21 1.10 21.49
CA LEU A 25 13.85 1.03 22.03
C LEU A 25 13.02 -0.06 21.34
N ALA A 26 13.11 -0.19 20.01
CA ALA A 26 12.41 -1.25 19.28
C ALA A 26 12.80 -2.65 19.81
N ARG A 27 14.11 -2.90 20.00
CA ARG A 27 14.62 -4.18 20.52
C ARG A 27 14.13 -4.45 21.94
N ASP A 28 14.14 -3.43 22.79
CA ASP A 28 13.70 -3.54 24.18
C ASP A 28 12.20 -3.82 24.26
N VAL A 29 11.40 -3.19 23.40
CA VAL A 29 9.97 -3.46 23.25
C VAL A 29 9.72 -4.89 22.75
N SER A 30 10.43 -5.36 21.73
CA SER A 30 10.31 -6.74 21.25
C SER A 30 10.65 -7.78 22.32
N SER A 31 11.75 -7.56 23.05
CA SER A 31 12.17 -8.43 24.15
C SER A 31 11.12 -8.44 25.26
N LYS A 32 10.58 -7.26 25.59
CA LYS A 32 9.56 -7.12 26.62
C LYS A 32 8.22 -7.75 26.21
N PHE A 33 7.80 -7.58 24.96
CA PHE A 33 6.62 -8.25 24.40
C PHE A 33 6.76 -9.77 24.54
N THR A 34 7.89 -10.33 24.08
CA THR A 34 8.19 -11.77 24.18
C THR A 34 8.13 -12.25 25.63
N MET A 35 8.59 -11.44 26.58
CA MET A 35 8.51 -11.76 28.02
C MET A 35 7.08 -11.75 28.56
N LEU A 36 6.19 -10.91 28.01
CA LEU A 36 4.79 -10.80 28.43
C LEU A 36 3.92 -11.92 27.83
N THR A 37 4.15 -12.29 26.57
CA THR A 37 3.30 -13.23 25.83
C THR A 37 3.85 -14.65 25.75
N GLY A 38 5.17 -14.82 25.89
CA GLY A 38 5.86 -16.07 25.57
C GLY A 38 6.07 -16.31 24.07
N GLU A 39 5.62 -15.40 23.21
CA GLU A 39 5.71 -15.48 21.75
C GLU A 39 6.63 -14.39 21.21
N PRO A 40 7.58 -14.72 20.31
CA PRO A 40 8.46 -13.72 19.72
C PRO A 40 7.68 -12.81 18.79
N ILE A 41 7.97 -11.51 18.85
CA ILE A 41 7.57 -10.54 17.84
C ILE A 41 8.79 -10.13 17.02
N GLN A 42 8.66 -10.17 15.70
CA GLN A 42 9.69 -9.66 14.79
C GLN A 42 9.35 -8.22 14.40
N LEU A 43 10.02 -7.25 15.05
CA LEU A 43 9.96 -5.85 14.64
C LEU A 43 11.09 -5.55 13.66
N PHE A 44 10.73 -5.18 12.44
CA PHE A 44 11.65 -4.77 11.39
C PHE A 44 12.03 -3.29 11.57
N LEU A 45 13.34 -3.00 11.51
CA LEU A 45 13.90 -1.65 11.58
C LEU A 45 14.53 -1.32 10.23
N ASP A 46 14.09 -0.28 9.53
CA ASP A 46 14.73 0.17 8.28
C ASP A 46 16.15 0.73 8.59
N ARG A 47 17.25 0.49 7.84
CA ARG A 47 17.49 0.58 6.40
C ARG A 47 18.75 -0.21 5.97
N ASP A 48 18.66 -1.54 5.89
CA ASP A 48 19.70 -2.40 5.24
C ASP A 48 19.14 -3.33 4.15
N GLU A 49 17.83 -3.32 3.91
CA GLU A 49 17.21 -4.08 2.82
C GLU A 49 16.36 -3.11 1.98
N LEU A 50 17.04 -2.38 1.09
CA LEU A 50 16.48 -1.68 -0.06
C LEU A 50 15.81 -2.70 -0.99
N ASP A 51 14.65 -3.24 -0.59
CA ASP A 51 13.67 -4.03 -1.38
C ASP A 51 12.38 -4.33 -0.57
N TRP A 52 12.23 -3.84 0.67
CA TRP A 52 11.12 -4.25 1.56
C TRP A 52 9.73 -3.78 1.17
N GLY A 53 9.59 -2.68 0.43
CA GLY A 53 8.28 -2.19 0.00
C GLY A 53 7.51 -3.22 -0.84
N ASP A 54 8.21 -4.05 -1.61
CA ASP A 54 7.63 -5.03 -2.53
C ASP A 54 7.72 -6.47 -1.95
N ASP A 55 8.82 -6.81 -1.26
CA ASP A 55 9.02 -8.15 -0.65
C ASP A 55 8.14 -8.39 0.60
N TRP A 56 7.79 -7.33 1.34
CA TRP A 56 6.90 -7.40 2.51
C TRP A 56 5.43 -7.46 2.12
N ARG A 57 5.03 -6.78 1.03
CA ARG A 57 3.68 -6.89 0.46
C ARG A 57 3.37 -8.35 0.14
N SER A 58 4.32 -9.02 -0.52
CA SER A 58 4.24 -10.46 -0.81
C SER A 58 4.14 -11.34 0.46
N LYS A 59 4.94 -11.06 1.52
CA LYS A 59 4.95 -11.86 2.77
C LYS A 59 3.72 -11.68 3.66
N ILE A 60 3.10 -10.50 3.66
CA ILE A 60 1.82 -10.26 4.36
C ILE A 60 0.67 -10.86 3.55
N ASP A 61 0.66 -10.68 2.23
CA ASP A 61 -0.45 -11.17 1.39
C ASP A 61 -0.44 -12.70 1.23
N SER A 62 0.71 -13.37 1.40
CA SER A 62 0.82 -14.83 1.44
C SER A 62 0.39 -15.45 2.78
N SER A 63 0.34 -14.67 3.87
CA SER A 63 -0.09 -15.16 5.18
C SER A 63 -1.36 -14.45 5.65
N LEU A 64 -2.51 -14.97 5.23
CA LEU A 64 -3.85 -14.59 5.72
C LEU A 64 -3.94 -14.49 7.26
N ALA A 65 -3.04 -15.14 8.00
CA ALA A 65 -3.00 -15.23 9.45
C ALA A 65 -1.96 -14.32 10.17
N SER A 66 -1.19 -13.46 9.50
CA SER A 66 -0.19 -12.62 10.18
C SER A 66 -0.71 -11.21 10.50
N ILE A 67 -0.77 -10.87 11.79
CA ILE A 67 -1.03 -9.50 12.24
C ILE A 67 0.27 -8.71 12.12
N ALA A 68 0.24 -7.63 11.34
CA ALA A 68 1.36 -6.72 11.15
C ALA A 68 1.12 -5.39 11.88
N PHE A 69 1.90 -5.13 12.92
CA PHE A 69 1.90 -3.83 13.61
C PHE A 69 2.69 -2.78 12.85
N PHE A 70 2.29 -1.52 12.96
CA PHE A 70 3.06 -0.39 12.44
C PHE A 70 3.33 0.62 13.55
N VAL A 71 4.60 0.84 13.86
CA VAL A 71 5.06 1.72 14.94
C VAL A 71 5.87 2.87 14.33
N PRO A 72 5.22 3.98 13.94
CA PRO A 72 5.92 5.16 13.44
C PRO A 72 6.49 5.99 14.58
N VAL A 73 7.79 6.28 14.53
CA VAL A 73 8.50 7.13 15.47
C VAL A 73 8.47 8.57 14.96
N ILE A 74 7.61 9.38 15.58
CA ILE A 74 7.21 10.67 15.08
C ILE A 74 8.21 11.77 15.47
N THR A 75 8.80 12.37 14.44
CA THR A 75 9.68 13.55 14.51
C THR A 75 9.31 14.54 13.39
N PRO A 76 9.82 15.79 13.41
CA PRO A 76 9.68 16.69 12.27
C PRO A 76 10.28 16.12 10.97
N ARG A 77 11.42 15.43 11.04
CA ARG A 77 12.08 14.86 9.85
C ARG A 77 11.28 13.68 9.28
N TYR A 78 10.53 12.95 10.11
CA TYR A 78 9.65 11.87 9.68
C TYR A 78 8.70 12.32 8.55
N PHE A 79 8.05 13.48 8.73
CA PHE A 79 7.14 14.03 7.72
C PHE A 79 7.85 14.69 6.53
N MET A 80 9.18 14.80 6.54
CA MET A 80 9.96 15.24 5.36
C MET A 80 10.46 14.06 4.53
N SER A 81 10.45 12.84 5.09
CA SER A 81 10.88 11.62 4.41
C SER A 81 9.75 11.06 3.55
N GLU A 82 9.94 11.02 2.23
CA GLU A 82 8.94 10.45 1.30
C GLU A 82 8.61 8.99 1.61
N GLU A 83 9.62 8.20 1.99
CA GLU A 83 9.47 6.78 2.34
C GLU A 83 8.61 6.60 3.60
N CYS A 84 8.94 7.29 4.69
CA CYS A 84 8.17 7.23 5.94
C CYS A 84 6.71 7.69 5.72
N ARG A 85 6.51 8.70 4.86
CA ARG A 85 5.17 9.16 4.48
C ARG A 85 4.39 8.10 3.70
N ARG A 86 5.04 7.39 2.77
CA ARG A 86 4.43 6.31 1.99
C ARG A 86 3.98 5.17 2.90
N GLU A 87 4.86 4.73 3.79
CA GLU A 87 4.59 3.66 4.76
C GLU A 87 3.42 4.00 5.67
N LEU A 88 3.44 5.19 6.28
CA LEU A 88 2.37 5.65 7.16
C LEU A 88 1.00 5.65 6.45
N ASN A 89 0.94 6.16 5.23
CA ASN A 89 -0.30 6.18 4.44
C ASN A 89 -0.78 4.75 4.12
N TYR A 90 0.14 3.85 3.76
CA TYR A 90 -0.17 2.45 3.47
C TYR A 90 -0.77 1.73 4.68
N PHE A 91 -0.08 1.76 5.82
CA PHE A 91 -0.52 1.06 7.03
C PHE A 91 -1.78 1.66 7.62
N ALA A 92 -1.95 2.99 7.59
CA ALA A 92 -3.18 3.63 8.02
C ALA A 92 -4.39 3.21 7.17
N ARG A 93 -4.23 3.10 5.84
CA ARG A 93 -5.30 2.59 4.95
C ARG A 93 -5.61 1.13 5.20
N ARG A 94 -4.60 0.31 5.53
CA ARG A 94 -4.80 -1.10 5.88
C ARG A 94 -5.55 -1.25 7.20
N ALA A 95 -5.14 -0.53 8.25
CA ALA A 95 -5.82 -0.49 9.53
C ALA A 95 -7.29 -0.08 9.39
N ALA A 96 -7.56 0.98 8.62
CA ALA A 96 -8.92 1.44 8.33
C ALA A 96 -9.76 0.40 7.57
N ARG A 97 -9.18 -0.31 6.58
CA ARG A 97 -9.87 -1.39 5.86
C ARG A 97 -10.21 -2.58 6.76
N LEU A 98 -9.33 -2.90 7.71
CA LEU A 98 -9.56 -3.97 8.68
C LEU A 98 -10.48 -3.53 9.83
N GLY A 99 -10.75 -2.22 9.98
CA GLY A 99 -11.49 -1.68 11.12
C GLY A 99 -10.72 -1.76 12.45
N ILE A 100 -9.40 -1.91 12.41
CA ILE A 100 -8.53 -2.07 13.59
C ILE A 100 -7.49 -0.96 13.60
N ASP A 101 -7.85 0.19 14.13
CA ASP A 101 -6.97 1.36 14.20
C ASP A 101 -5.79 1.14 15.17
N GLU A 102 -5.90 0.18 16.09
CA GLU A 102 -4.87 -0.19 17.07
C GLU A 102 -3.63 -0.82 16.44
N LEU A 103 -3.67 -1.21 15.16
CA LEU A 103 -2.50 -1.70 14.43
C LEU A 103 -1.46 -0.60 14.17
N VAL A 104 -1.88 0.67 14.20
CA VAL A 104 -0.99 1.83 14.07
C VAL A 104 -0.73 2.43 15.44
N LEU A 105 0.54 2.38 15.89
CA LEU A 105 0.97 2.72 17.24
C LEU A 105 2.03 3.84 17.21
N PRO A 106 1.66 5.11 16.99
CA PRO A 106 2.65 6.17 16.92
C PRO A 106 3.37 6.41 18.25
N VAL A 107 4.68 6.56 18.17
CA VAL A 107 5.55 6.95 19.28
C VAL A 107 6.01 8.38 19.03
N LEU A 108 5.54 9.32 19.86
CA LEU A 108 5.94 10.73 19.73
C LEU A 108 7.33 10.94 20.33
N TRP A 109 8.33 11.15 19.49
CA TRP A 109 9.73 11.29 19.90
C TRP A 109 10.18 12.74 20.07
N VAL A 110 9.64 13.64 19.24
CA VAL A 110 9.86 15.08 19.31
C VAL A 110 8.52 15.77 19.14
N ASP A 111 8.14 16.64 20.08
CA ASP A 111 6.98 17.51 19.92
C ASP A 111 7.33 18.72 19.03
N PHE A 112 6.40 19.12 18.17
CA PHE A 112 6.61 20.23 17.25
C PHE A 112 5.31 20.96 16.91
N SER A 113 5.44 22.24 16.54
CA SER A 113 4.33 23.18 16.39
C SER A 113 3.28 22.74 15.36
N SER A 114 3.69 22.19 14.22
CA SER A 114 2.76 21.71 13.19
C SER A 114 1.87 20.56 13.67
N LEU A 115 2.34 19.72 14.60
CA LEU A 115 1.54 18.64 15.20
C LEU A 115 0.46 19.17 16.14
N ARG A 116 0.71 20.34 16.75
CA ARG A 116 -0.20 21.01 17.69
C ARG A 116 -1.08 22.08 17.04
N ALA A 117 -0.91 22.34 15.75
CA ALA A 117 -1.69 23.35 15.03
C ALA A 117 -3.18 22.95 14.97
N ASP A 118 -4.08 23.93 15.13
CA ASP A 118 -5.53 23.68 15.02
C ASP A 118 -5.90 23.11 13.65
N ASN A 119 -5.29 23.65 12.58
CA ASN A 119 -5.43 23.18 11.20
C ASN A 119 -4.04 22.92 10.60
N PRO A 120 -3.48 21.71 10.75
CA PRO A 120 -2.25 21.32 10.06
C PRO A 120 -2.46 21.38 8.55
N THR A 121 -1.47 21.89 7.82
CA THR A 121 -1.52 21.91 6.34
C THR A 121 -1.16 20.57 5.71
N ASP A 122 -0.62 19.64 6.50
CA ASP A 122 -0.16 18.34 6.05
C ASP A 122 -1.20 17.27 6.44
N ASP A 123 -1.74 16.59 5.44
CA ASP A 123 -2.77 15.57 5.60
C ASP A 123 -2.27 14.39 6.45
N LEU A 124 -0.97 14.05 6.39
CA LEU A 124 -0.41 12.97 7.20
C LEU A 124 -0.23 13.35 8.67
N ILE A 125 0.01 14.63 8.96
CA ILE A 125 -0.01 15.12 10.35
C ILE A 125 -1.44 15.03 10.90
N THR A 126 -2.43 15.40 10.08
CA THR A 126 -3.85 15.26 10.44
C THR A 126 -4.22 13.80 10.68
N LEU A 127 -3.76 12.89 9.82
CA LEU A 127 -3.97 11.45 9.96
C LEU A 127 -3.30 10.90 11.23
N VAL A 128 -2.03 11.22 11.49
CA VAL A 128 -1.36 10.72 12.70
C VAL A 128 -2.13 11.11 13.97
N ARG A 129 -2.74 12.30 14.00
CA ARG A 129 -3.57 12.78 15.12
C ARG A 129 -4.85 11.99 15.38
N THR A 130 -5.31 11.17 14.44
CA THR A 130 -6.47 10.32 14.67
C THR A 130 -6.12 9.10 15.51
N PHE A 131 -4.85 8.71 15.56
CA PHE A 131 -4.38 7.57 16.36
C PHE A 131 -4.04 7.98 17.79
N GLN A 132 -4.09 7.01 18.70
CA GLN A 132 -3.58 7.19 20.05
C GLN A 132 -2.04 7.17 20.05
N TRP A 133 -1.39 8.13 20.70
CA TRP A 133 0.07 8.21 20.73
C TRP A 133 0.65 7.73 22.06
N SER A 134 1.89 7.22 21.98
CA SER A 134 2.75 7.03 23.15
C SER A 134 3.75 8.18 23.22
N ASP A 135 3.64 9.04 24.23
CA ASP A 135 4.52 10.20 24.38
C ASP A 135 5.88 9.81 24.95
N TRP A 136 6.93 9.89 24.13
CA TRP A 136 8.31 9.58 24.48
C TRP A 136 9.22 10.83 24.56
N THR A 137 8.64 12.02 24.46
CA THR A 137 9.39 13.28 24.38
C THR A 137 10.28 13.54 25.60
N HIS A 138 9.85 13.08 26.79
CA HIS A 138 10.63 13.13 28.03
C HIS A 138 11.34 11.80 28.34
N LEU A 139 10.69 10.68 28.04
CA LEU A 139 11.18 9.33 28.36
C LEU A 139 12.45 8.96 27.58
N LYS A 140 12.63 9.56 26.40
CA LYS A 140 13.86 9.40 25.61
C LYS A 140 15.13 9.86 26.31
N TYR A 141 15.05 10.63 27.39
CA TYR A 141 16.22 11.06 28.17
C TYR A 141 16.55 10.11 29.34
N ALA A 142 15.63 9.21 29.71
CA ALA A 142 15.86 8.28 30.81
C ALA A 142 16.98 7.28 30.47
N GLU A 143 17.88 7.00 31.42
CA GLU A 143 18.94 6.00 31.19
C GLU A 143 18.35 4.60 31.03
N VAL A 144 18.93 3.82 30.11
CA VAL A 144 18.55 2.43 29.88
C VAL A 144 18.73 1.63 31.17
N GLY A 145 17.71 0.85 31.54
CA GLY A 145 17.71 0.05 32.77
C GLY A 145 17.21 0.77 34.03
N THR A 146 16.94 2.08 33.97
CA THR A 146 16.25 2.79 35.06
C THR A 146 14.82 2.28 35.24
N GLY A 147 14.26 2.48 36.43
CA GLY A 147 12.86 2.13 36.70
C GLY A 147 11.87 2.91 35.83
N GLU A 148 12.18 4.16 35.47
CA GLU A 148 11.38 4.98 34.58
C GLU A 148 11.39 4.43 33.14
N TYR A 149 12.57 4.21 32.57
CA TYR A 149 12.70 3.63 31.22
C TYR A 149 12.04 2.27 31.11
N ARG A 150 12.28 1.37 32.08
CA ARG A 150 11.68 0.01 32.04
C ARG A 150 10.16 0.02 32.14
N ARG A 151 9.57 0.97 32.87
CA ARG A 151 8.10 1.14 32.91
C ARG A 151 7.57 1.64 31.57
N ALA A 152 8.25 2.61 30.95
CA ALA A 152 7.87 3.10 29.63
C ALA A 152 7.90 1.99 28.55
N VAL A 153 8.94 1.14 28.56
CA VAL A 153 9.03 -0.03 27.67
C VAL A 153 7.92 -1.05 27.97
N ASP A 154 7.64 -1.31 29.25
CA ASP A 154 6.54 -2.19 29.69
C ASP A 154 5.17 -1.69 29.20
N GLU A 155 4.94 -0.37 29.25
CA GLU A 155 3.71 0.25 28.75
C GLU A 155 3.56 0.11 27.23
N LEU A 156 4.62 0.36 26.46
CA LEU A 156 4.60 0.16 25.00
C LEU A 156 4.36 -1.30 24.63
N ALA A 157 5.08 -2.22 25.26
CA ALA A 157 4.91 -3.65 25.00
C ALA A 157 3.51 -4.14 25.38
N THR A 158 2.98 -3.72 26.53
CA THR A 158 1.60 -4.04 26.95
C THR A 158 0.57 -3.50 25.95
N ARG A 159 0.82 -2.33 25.36
CA ARG A 159 -0.04 -1.77 24.32
C ARG A 159 -0.04 -2.64 23.05
N LEU A 160 1.13 -3.11 22.62
CA LEU A 160 1.24 -4.08 21.52
C LEU A 160 0.50 -5.40 21.82
N VAL A 161 0.61 -5.92 23.05
CA VAL A 161 -0.12 -7.13 23.46
C VAL A 161 -1.63 -6.93 23.32
N ARG A 162 -2.17 -5.81 23.83
CA ARG A 162 -3.60 -5.51 23.71
C ARG A 162 -4.05 -5.33 22.27
N ALA A 163 -3.23 -4.66 21.45
CA ALA A 163 -3.52 -4.51 20.03
C ALA A 163 -3.55 -5.87 19.33
N ASN A 164 -2.65 -6.79 19.70
CA ASN A 164 -2.65 -8.16 19.21
C ASN A 164 -3.92 -8.92 19.62
N GLU A 165 -4.27 -8.91 20.90
CA GLU A 165 -5.49 -9.55 21.40
C GLU A 165 -6.75 -9.01 20.68
N SER A 166 -6.85 -7.69 20.50
CA SER A 166 -7.96 -7.06 19.79
C SER A 166 -8.01 -7.44 18.32
N ALA A 167 -6.85 -7.51 17.66
CA ALA A 167 -6.75 -7.91 16.27
C ALA A 167 -7.08 -9.39 16.08
N THR A 168 -6.64 -10.28 16.98
CA THR A 168 -7.01 -11.70 16.96
C THR A 168 -8.49 -11.91 17.20
N VAL A 169 -9.11 -11.18 18.14
CA VAL A 169 -10.56 -11.26 18.37
C VAL A 169 -11.34 -10.71 17.17
N SER A 170 -10.87 -9.61 16.57
CA SER A 170 -11.51 -9.05 15.38
C SER A 170 -11.38 -9.98 14.17
N GLN A 171 -10.22 -10.61 13.98
CA GLN A 171 -10.04 -11.67 12.98
C GLN A 171 -10.94 -12.88 13.26
N ALA A 172 -10.99 -13.37 14.50
CA ALA A 172 -11.86 -14.49 14.85
C ALA A 172 -13.34 -14.15 14.66
N LEU A 173 -13.78 -12.92 14.95
CA LEU A 173 -15.14 -12.46 14.68
C LEU A 173 -15.41 -12.26 13.19
N LEU A 174 -14.40 -11.87 12.40
CA LEU A 174 -14.50 -11.80 10.94
C LEU A 174 -14.51 -13.20 10.31
N GLU A 175 -13.75 -14.15 10.85
CA GLU A 175 -13.78 -15.57 10.45
C GLU A 175 -15.09 -16.24 10.86
N GLU A 176 -15.60 -15.98 12.07
CA GLU A 176 -16.88 -16.51 12.55
C GLU A 176 -18.07 -15.81 11.85
N ALA A 177 -17.92 -14.55 11.45
CA ALA A 177 -18.86 -13.88 10.55
C ALA A 177 -18.72 -14.35 9.10
N ALA A 178 -17.51 -14.69 8.63
CA ALA A 178 -17.28 -15.30 7.32
C ALA A 178 -17.82 -16.72 7.25
N ASP A 179 -17.76 -17.51 8.32
CA ASP A 179 -18.41 -18.83 8.44
C ASP A 179 -19.95 -18.70 8.43
N LEU A 180 -20.49 -17.58 8.94
CA LEU A 180 -21.92 -17.25 8.84
C LEU A 180 -22.29 -16.64 7.47
N GLU A 181 -21.37 -15.94 6.80
CA GLU A 181 -21.51 -15.41 5.45
C GLU A 181 -21.22 -16.49 4.37
N GLU A 182 -20.49 -17.58 4.66
CA GLU A 182 -20.34 -18.74 3.76
C GLU A 182 -21.68 -19.43 3.48
N GLU A 183 -22.68 -19.28 4.38
CA GLU A 183 -24.06 -19.70 4.11
C GLU A 183 -24.85 -18.71 3.22
N GLU A 184 -24.43 -17.44 3.05
CA GLU A 184 -25.12 -16.41 2.25
C GLU A 184 -24.32 -15.80 1.07
N GLY A 185 -23.03 -16.09 0.95
CA GLY A 185 -22.12 -15.60 -0.09
C GLY A 185 -22.28 -16.35 -1.43
N PRO A 186 -21.71 -15.81 -2.53
CA PRO A 186 -21.69 -16.53 -3.80
C PRO A 186 -20.93 -17.85 -3.63
N GLY A 187 -21.55 -18.96 -4.02
CA GLY A 187 -20.90 -20.27 -3.99
C GLY A 187 -19.70 -20.32 -4.93
N GLU A 188 -18.97 -21.44 -4.89
CA GLU A 188 -17.79 -21.64 -5.72
C GLU A 188 -18.09 -21.45 -7.22
N LEU A 189 -19.25 -21.91 -7.69
CA LEU A 189 -19.65 -21.79 -9.09
C LEU A 189 -19.95 -20.35 -9.47
N GLU A 190 -20.61 -19.60 -8.60
CA GLU A 190 -20.88 -18.17 -8.79
C GLU A 190 -19.57 -17.37 -8.82
N THR A 191 -18.63 -17.68 -7.93
CA THR A 191 -17.31 -17.03 -7.88
C THR A 191 -16.52 -17.28 -9.17
N LEU A 192 -16.49 -18.53 -9.66
CA LEU A 192 -15.82 -18.87 -10.92
C LEU A 192 -16.51 -18.22 -12.12
N ALA A 193 -17.84 -18.13 -12.13
CA ALA A 193 -18.59 -17.46 -13.18
C ALA A 193 -18.32 -15.94 -13.20
N SER A 194 -18.25 -15.30 -12.02
CA SER A 194 -17.88 -13.88 -11.89
C SER A 194 -16.46 -13.63 -12.42
N MET A 195 -15.49 -14.46 -12.04
CA MET A 195 -14.13 -14.41 -12.59
C MET A 195 -14.13 -14.52 -14.12
N GLU A 196 -14.80 -15.54 -14.68
CA GLU A 196 -14.86 -15.75 -16.13
C GLU A 196 -15.44 -14.54 -16.86
N SER A 197 -16.49 -13.92 -16.31
CA SER A 197 -17.11 -12.73 -16.89
C SER A 197 -16.25 -11.45 -16.77
N SER A 198 -15.41 -11.36 -15.73
CA SER A 198 -14.60 -10.18 -15.42
C SER A 198 -13.31 -10.10 -16.24
N LEU A 199 -12.77 -11.24 -16.71
CA LEU A 199 -11.54 -11.29 -17.51
C LEU A 199 -11.63 -10.50 -18.84
N PRO A 200 -12.71 -10.65 -19.66
CA PRO A 200 -12.90 -9.81 -20.83
C PRO A 200 -13.08 -8.32 -20.49
N GLU A 201 -13.75 -8.00 -19.37
CA GLU A 201 -13.97 -6.63 -18.92
C GLU A 201 -12.64 -5.96 -18.57
N MET A 202 -11.78 -6.62 -17.79
CA MET A 202 -10.42 -6.13 -17.50
C MET A 202 -9.64 -5.84 -18.78
N THR A 203 -9.72 -6.72 -19.77
CA THR A 203 -9.02 -6.53 -21.05
C THR A 203 -9.52 -5.28 -21.78
N ASN A 204 -10.84 -5.07 -21.83
CA ASN A 204 -11.44 -3.88 -22.44
C ASN A 204 -11.02 -2.61 -21.70
N ILE A 205 -11.02 -2.63 -20.36
CA ILE A 205 -10.59 -1.50 -19.54
C ILE A 205 -9.15 -1.12 -19.85
N LEU A 206 -8.23 -2.10 -19.96
CA LEU A 206 -6.83 -1.84 -20.31
C LEU A 206 -6.68 -1.18 -21.70
N VAL A 207 -7.50 -1.59 -22.68
CA VAL A 207 -7.52 -0.95 -24.01
C VAL A 207 -8.00 0.50 -23.90
N GLU A 208 -9.12 0.75 -23.20
CA GLU A 208 -9.68 2.09 -23.04
C GLU A 208 -8.74 3.03 -22.27
N VAL A 209 -7.99 2.51 -21.30
CA VAL A 209 -6.95 3.26 -20.58
C VAL A 209 -5.83 3.67 -21.53
N GLY A 210 -5.39 2.77 -22.40
CA GLY A 210 -4.39 3.07 -23.43
C GLY A 210 -4.82 4.23 -24.34
N GLU A 211 -6.06 4.21 -24.80
CA GLU A 211 -6.63 5.28 -25.63
C GLU A 211 -6.72 6.62 -24.86
N ALA A 212 -7.13 6.58 -23.59
CA ALA A 212 -7.20 7.76 -22.75
C ALA A 212 -5.81 8.37 -22.47
N ILE A 213 -4.80 7.54 -22.21
CA ILE A 213 -3.40 7.97 -22.06
C ILE A 213 -2.89 8.62 -23.34
N GLN A 214 -3.20 8.05 -24.51
CA GLN A 214 -2.83 8.64 -25.79
C GLN A 214 -3.47 10.02 -25.99
N SER A 215 -4.76 10.18 -25.68
CA SER A 215 -5.46 11.47 -25.77
C SER A 215 -4.86 12.55 -24.86
N ILE A 216 -4.43 12.16 -23.66
CA ILE A 216 -3.69 13.03 -22.74
C ILE A 216 -2.34 13.42 -23.35
N GLY A 217 -1.60 12.45 -23.89
CA GLY A 217 -0.31 12.68 -24.55
C GLY A 217 -0.41 13.72 -25.68
N GLU A 218 -1.42 13.60 -26.53
CA GLU A 218 -1.68 14.56 -27.62
C GLU A 218 -1.97 15.98 -27.09
N SER A 219 -2.79 16.09 -26.04
CA SER A 219 -3.08 17.37 -25.38
C SER A 219 -1.82 18.02 -24.81
N MET A 220 -0.98 17.23 -24.13
CA MET A 220 0.27 17.68 -23.53
C MET A 220 1.29 18.12 -24.59
N GLN A 221 1.40 17.39 -25.70
CA GLN A 221 2.28 17.73 -26.80
C GLN A 221 1.84 19.04 -27.49
N GLY A 222 0.54 19.20 -27.73
CA GLY A 222 -0.03 20.43 -28.30
C GLY A 222 0.28 21.66 -27.45
N ALA A 223 0.08 21.56 -26.13
CA ALA A 223 0.42 22.62 -25.19
C ALA A 223 1.92 22.97 -25.20
N THR A 224 2.80 21.98 -25.31
CA THR A 224 4.25 22.19 -25.38
C THR A 224 4.66 22.95 -26.64
N ILE A 225 4.10 22.57 -27.80
CA ILE A 225 4.34 23.25 -29.08
C ILE A 225 3.89 24.71 -29.01
N GLU A 226 2.71 24.97 -28.45
CA GLU A 226 2.15 26.32 -28.33
C GLU A 226 2.96 27.23 -27.39
N ILE A 227 3.50 26.67 -26.30
CA ILE A 227 4.42 27.38 -25.42
C ILE A 227 5.74 27.69 -26.14
N GLY A 228 6.26 26.75 -26.93
CA GLY A 228 7.51 26.90 -27.69
C GLY A 228 7.43 27.87 -28.87
N GLY A 229 6.26 28.05 -29.48
CA GLY A 229 6.05 28.92 -30.64
C GLY A 229 6.06 30.42 -30.34
N GLN A 230 6.09 30.84 -29.07
CA GLN A 230 5.96 32.24 -28.68
C GLN A 230 7.28 33.01 -28.78
N GLN A 231 7.32 34.03 -29.65
CA GLN A 231 8.54 34.83 -29.89
C GLN A 231 8.64 36.14 -29.09
N ASN A 232 7.57 36.58 -28.41
CA ASN A 232 7.57 37.86 -27.68
C ASN A 232 7.86 37.67 -26.18
N PRO A 233 9.03 38.12 -25.66
CA PRO A 233 9.41 37.93 -24.26
C PRO A 233 8.49 38.63 -23.26
N ARG A 234 7.84 39.73 -23.66
CA ARG A 234 7.00 40.54 -22.76
C ARG A 234 5.66 39.87 -22.40
N THR A 235 5.18 38.94 -23.22
CA THR A 235 3.91 38.22 -23.00
C THR A 235 4.09 36.73 -22.74
N ALA A 236 5.33 36.25 -22.62
CA ALA A 236 5.66 34.83 -22.51
C ALA A 236 4.94 34.13 -21.34
N MET A 237 4.94 34.74 -20.15
CA MET A 237 4.30 34.13 -18.97
C MET A 237 2.76 34.17 -19.02
N ALA A 238 2.19 35.26 -19.56
CA ALA A 238 0.75 35.37 -19.77
C ALA A 238 0.26 34.33 -20.79
N ASN A 239 1.05 34.07 -21.85
CA ASN A 239 0.75 33.03 -22.82
C ASN A 239 0.81 31.64 -22.19
N ARG A 240 1.86 31.32 -21.42
CA ARG A 240 1.97 30.05 -20.70
C ARG A 240 0.78 29.81 -19.77
N LEU A 241 0.31 30.85 -19.07
CA LEU A 241 -0.86 30.74 -18.21
C LEU A 241 -2.16 30.48 -19.00
N ARG A 242 -2.33 31.11 -20.18
CA ARG A 242 -3.46 30.82 -21.07
C ARG A 242 -3.42 29.37 -21.56
N VAL A 243 -2.27 28.90 -22.07
CA VAL A 243 -2.10 27.52 -22.54
C VAL A 243 -2.37 26.52 -21.41
N ALA A 244 -1.86 26.78 -20.20
CA ALA A 244 -2.12 25.92 -19.04
C ALA A 244 -3.63 25.81 -18.69
N ARG A 245 -4.40 26.89 -18.92
CA ARG A 245 -5.87 26.87 -18.71
C ARG A 245 -6.60 26.08 -19.78
N GLU A 246 -6.20 26.23 -21.04
CA GLU A 246 -6.77 25.48 -22.16
C GLU A 246 -6.46 24.00 -22.03
N LEU A 247 -5.21 23.66 -21.68
CA LEU A 247 -4.79 22.30 -21.35
C LEU A 247 -5.59 21.72 -20.17
N SER A 248 -5.78 22.48 -19.09
CA SER A 248 -6.61 22.03 -17.96
C SER A 248 -8.04 21.66 -18.40
N GLN A 249 -8.63 22.45 -19.32
CA GLN A 249 -9.96 22.16 -19.85
C GLN A 249 -9.98 20.91 -20.74
N SER A 250 -8.97 20.74 -21.61
CA SER A 250 -8.89 19.57 -22.49
C SER A 250 -8.62 18.27 -21.73
N LEU A 251 -7.85 18.34 -20.64
CA LEU A 251 -7.51 17.19 -19.81
C LEU A 251 -8.64 16.72 -18.89
N LYS A 252 -9.66 17.53 -18.64
CA LYS A 252 -10.71 17.19 -17.67
C LYS A 252 -11.40 15.86 -17.99
N MET A 253 -11.87 15.70 -19.22
CA MET A 253 -12.59 14.47 -19.61
C MET A 253 -11.67 13.24 -19.63
N PRO A 254 -10.47 13.26 -20.27
CA PRO A 254 -9.58 12.10 -20.26
C PRO A 254 -9.10 11.69 -18.86
N THR A 255 -8.83 12.66 -17.98
CA THR A 255 -8.37 12.36 -16.60
C THR A 255 -9.51 11.82 -15.73
N ASP A 256 -10.72 12.37 -15.84
CA ASP A 256 -11.91 11.80 -15.18
C ASP A 256 -12.19 10.38 -15.71
N ASN A 257 -11.99 10.13 -17.01
CA ASN A 257 -12.15 8.81 -17.62
C ASN A 257 -11.17 7.78 -17.06
N ILE A 258 -9.88 8.12 -17.00
CA ILE A 258 -8.85 7.23 -16.43
C ILE A 258 -9.17 6.88 -14.97
N ARG A 259 -9.67 7.84 -14.18
CA ARG A 259 -10.07 7.55 -12.80
C ARG A 259 -11.26 6.60 -12.72
N ASN A 260 -12.26 6.75 -13.60
CA ASN A 260 -13.41 5.84 -13.62
C ASN A 260 -12.96 4.43 -14.04
N LEU A 261 -12.18 4.33 -15.12
CA LEU A 261 -11.58 3.08 -15.59
C LEU A 261 -10.72 2.42 -14.50
N GLY A 262 -9.99 3.20 -13.70
CA GLY A 262 -9.24 2.67 -12.56
C GLY A 262 -10.12 2.04 -11.47
N ASN A 263 -11.28 2.63 -11.18
CA ASN A 263 -12.24 2.03 -10.23
C ASN A 263 -12.88 0.77 -10.80
N ASP A 264 -13.23 0.78 -12.08
CA ASP A 264 -13.81 -0.38 -12.77
C ASP A 264 -12.79 -1.52 -12.81
N PHE A 265 -11.53 -1.21 -13.14
CA PHE A 265 -10.42 -2.17 -13.10
C PHE A 265 -10.24 -2.78 -11.71
N ALA A 266 -10.23 -1.96 -10.65
CA ALA A 266 -10.09 -2.45 -9.29
C ALA A 266 -11.26 -3.38 -8.89
N SER A 267 -12.47 -3.09 -9.37
CA SER A 267 -13.64 -3.93 -9.12
C SER A 267 -13.54 -5.27 -9.86
N SER A 268 -13.23 -5.26 -11.16
CA SER A 268 -13.04 -6.50 -11.93
C SER A 268 -11.86 -7.32 -11.43
N LEU A 269 -10.77 -6.68 -11.00
CA LEU A 269 -9.61 -7.35 -10.41
C LEU A 269 -9.97 -8.06 -9.10
N ASN A 270 -10.87 -7.50 -8.29
CA ASN A 270 -11.34 -8.13 -7.07
C ASN A 270 -12.16 -9.42 -7.34
N GLU A 271 -12.99 -9.43 -8.39
CA GLU A 271 -13.70 -10.63 -8.82
C GLU A 271 -12.74 -11.71 -9.36
N VAL A 272 -11.74 -11.29 -10.13
CA VAL A 272 -10.71 -12.20 -10.63
C VAL A 272 -9.83 -12.75 -9.50
N ASP A 273 -9.45 -11.92 -8.54
CA ASP A 273 -8.65 -12.34 -7.36
C ASP A 273 -9.34 -13.46 -6.57
N GLN A 274 -10.63 -13.30 -6.28
CA GLN A 274 -11.42 -14.32 -5.58
C GLN A 274 -11.43 -15.65 -6.34
N GLY A 275 -11.69 -15.61 -7.65
CA GLY A 275 -11.68 -16.82 -8.49
C GLY A 275 -10.30 -17.48 -8.59
N VAL A 276 -9.23 -16.69 -8.77
CA VAL A 276 -7.86 -17.19 -8.83
C VAL A 276 -7.45 -17.84 -7.51
N ARG A 277 -7.75 -17.21 -6.37
CA ARG A 277 -7.46 -17.78 -5.04
C ARG A 277 -8.21 -19.08 -4.80
N LEU A 278 -9.48 -19.15 -5.20
CA LEU A 278 -10.27 -20.37 -5.13
C LEU A 278 -9.66 -21.49 -5.99
N MET A 279 -9.23 -21.16 -7.22
CA MET A 279 -8.53 -22.10 -8.11
C MET A 279 -7.21 -22.61 -7.51
N ILE A 280 -6.44 -21.74 -6.85
CA ILE A 280 -5.17 -22.13 -6.21
C ILE A 280 -5.44 -23.01 -5.00
N ALA A 281 -6.38 -22.62 -4.13
CA ALA A 281 -6.68 -23.32 -2.88
C ALA A 281 -7.19 -24.75 -3.12
N ARG A 282 -8.00 -24.96 -4.16
CA ARG A 282 -8.55 -26.29 -4.50
C ARG A 282 -7.56 -27.22 -5.20
N ALA A 283 -6.50 -26.68 -5.80
CA ALA A 283 -5.62 -27.45 -6.68
C ALA A 283 -5.01 -28.69 -6.02
N PRO A 284 -4.46 -28.63 -4.79
CA PRO A 284 -3.87 -29.82 -4.15
C PRO A 284 -4.88 -30.96 -3.96
N GLU A 285 -6.08 -30.64 -3.48
CA GLU A 285 -7.12 -31.64 -3.20
C GLU A 285 -7.71 -32.22 -4.50
N GLU A 286 -7.93 -31.39 -5.53
CA GLU A 286 -8.40 -31.88 -6.82
C GLU A 286 -7.38 -32.78 -7.52
N ILE A 287 -6.09 -32.45 -7.46
CA ILE A 287 -5.02 -33.26 -8.04
C ILE A 287 -4.89 -34.60 -7.31
N GLU A 288 -5.02 -34.61 -5.98
CA GLU A 288 -5.03 -35.85 -5.20
C GLU A 288 -6.20 -36.76 -5.60
N ARG A 289 -7.40 -36.18 -5.78
CA ARG A 289 -8.60 -36.91 -6.19
C ARG A 289 -8.57 -37.35 -7.66
N ASN A 290 -7.99 -36.54 -8.54
CA ASN A 290 -7.90 -36.79 -9.97
C ASN A 290 -6.53 -36.36 -10.54
N PRO A 291 -5.52 -37.24 -10.52
CA PRO A 291 -4.16 -36.89 -10.98
C PRO A 291 -4.08 -36.41 -12.44
N ALA A 292 -5.09 -36.67 -13.28
CA ALA A 292 -5.13 -36.18 -14.66
C ALA A 292 -5.43 -34.67 -14.76
N SER A 293 -5.95 -34.02 -13.71
CA SER A 293 -6.17 -32.57 -13.68
C SER A 293 -4.89 -31.77 -13.42
N ALA A 294 -3.80 -32.42 -13.00
CA ALA A 294 -2.52 -31.76 -12.69
C ALA A 294 -2.05 -30.84 -13.82
N THR A 295 -2.05 -31.34 -15.06
CA THR A 295 -1.64 -30.56 -16.24
C THR A 295 -2.49 -29.31 -16.43
N GLN A 296 -3.79 -29.37 -16.15
CA GLN A 296 -4.68 -28.20 -16.30
C GLN A 296 -4.35 -27.11 -15.27
N PHE A 297 -4.05 -27.48 -14.03
CA PHE A 297 -3.63 -26.54 -13.00
C PHE A 297 -2.22 -26.00 -13.25
N GLU A 298 -1.31 -26.84 -13.74
CA GLU A 298 0.04 -26.43 -14.16
C GLU A 298 -0.03 -25.37 -15.27
N ASP A 299 -0.81 -25.61 -16.34
CA ASP A 299 -1.00 -24.67 -17.44
C ASP A 299 -1.62 -23.34 -16.96
N PHE A 300 -2.58 -23.42 -16.03
CA PHE A 300 -3.22 -22.24 -15.44
C PHE A 300 -2.23 -21.42 -14.60
N PHE A 301 -1.44 -22.08 -13.75
CA PHE A 301 -0.41 -21.44 -12.93
C PHE A 301 0.71 -20.84 -13.77
N GLU A 302 1.12 -21.52 -14.85
CA GLU A 302 2.09 -20.99 -15.79
C GLU A 302 1.56 -19.72 -16.47
N SER A 303 0.29 -19.71 -16.87
CA SER A 303 -0.37 -18.53 -17.46
C SER A 303 -0.35 -17.31 -16.52
N ILE A 304 -0.61 -17.52 -15.22
CA ILE A 304 -0.52 -16.45 -14.21
C ILE A 304 0.92 -15.97 -14.04
N ARG A 305 1.88 -16.90 -13.94
CA ARG A 305 3.32 -16.57 -13.82
C ARG A 305 3.85 -15.82 -15.03
N SER A 306 3.38 -16.14 -16.24
CA SER A 306 3.79 -15.44 -17.46
C SER A 306 3.16 -14.05 -17.59
N MET A 307 1.95 -13.87 -17.06
CA MET A 307 1.22 -12.59 -17.14
C MET A 307 1.86 -11.51 -16.27
N LEU A 308 2.39 -11.86 -15.09
CA LEU A 308 3.00 -10.90 -14.17
C LEU A 308 4.13 -10.06 -14.81
N PRO A 309 5.20 -10.64 -15.39
CA PRO A 309 6.28 -9.85 -15.98
C PRO A 309 5.81 -9.02 -17.18
N GLU A 310 4.83 -9.48 -17.95
CA GLU A 310 4.23 -8.71 -19.05
C GLU A 310 3.47 -7.49 -18.52
N ALA A 311 2.71 -7.67 -17.44
CA ALA A 311 2.00 -6.58 -16.77
C ALA A 311 2.96 -5.56 -16.14
N GLU A 312 4.03 -6.02 -15.47
CA GLU A 312 5.06 -5.15 -14.91
C GLU A 312 5.75 -4.33 -16.00
N GLN A 313 6.11 -4.96 -17.13
CA GLN A 313 6.69 -4.26 -18.26
C GLN A 313 5.72 -3.24 -18.85
N GLY A 314 4.45 -3.61 -19.04
CA GLY A 314 3.43 -2.72 -19.59
C GLY A 314 3.16 -1.50 -18.71
N LEU A 315 3.05 -1.70 -17.39
CA LEU A 315 2.76 -0.66 -16.42
C LEU A 315 3.98 0.19 -16.04
N GLY A 316 5.21 -0.24 -16.36
CA GLY A 316 6.41 0.58 -16.15
C GLY A 316 6.34 1.95 -16.83
N SER A 317 5.68 2.06 -18.00
CA SER A 317 5.45 3.36 -18.65
C SER A 317 4.44 4.24 -17.90
N VAL A 318 3.44 3.62 -17.27
CA VAL A 318 2.43 4.31 -16.45
C VAL A 318 3.06 4.83 -15.16
N GLN A 319 3.93 4.06 -14.53
CA GLN A 319 4.65 4.48 -13.33
C GLN A 319 5.56 5.69 -13.60
N ASN A 320 6.31 5.66 -14.71
CA ASN A 320 7.06 6.83 -15.17
C ASN A 320 6.15 8.05 -15.40
N MET A 321 4.96 7.85 -15.96
CA MET A 321 4.00 8.93 -16.16
C MET A 321 3.55 9.54 -14.82
N ILE A 322 3.25 8.71 -13.81
CA ILE A 322 2.87 9.14 -12.46
C ILE A 322 3.94 10.04 -11.85
N GLU A 323 5.22 9.66 -11.95
CA GLU A 323 6.34 10.44 -11.41
C GLU A 323 6.46 11.82 -12.08
N GLN A 324 6.12 11.92 -13.37
CA GLN A 324 6.17 13.18 -14.11
C GLN A 324 4.99 14.12 -13.84
N ILE A 325 3.97 13.69 -13.09
CA ILE A 325 2.80 14.52 -12.79
C ILE A 325 3.13 15.63 -11.78
N GLU A 326 3.94 15.33 -10.76
CA GLU A 326 4.17 16.25 -9.64
C GLU A 326 4.83 17.59 -10.07
N PRO A 327 5.85 17.62 -10.95
CA PRO A 327 6.39 18.87 -11.47
C PRO A 327 5.34 19.72 -12.21
N ILE A 328 4.40 19.08 -12.92
CA ILE A 328 3.37 19.75 -13.72
C ILE A 328 2.32 20.41 -12.81
N GLU A 329 1.96 19.77 -11.68
CA GLU A 329 1.09 20.36 -10.66
C GLU A 329 1.62 21.69 -10.09
N LYS A 330 2.95 21.82 -10.01
CA LYS A 330 3.63 23.01 -9.48
C LYS A 330 3.63 24.17 -10.48
N LEU A 331 3.43 23.93 -11.78
CA LEU A 331 3.47 24.96 -12.83
C LEU A 331 2.27 25.91 -12.80
N SER A 332 1.07 25.40 -12.53
CA SER A 332 -0.16 26.20 -12.49
C SER A 332 -1.20 25.62 -11.56
N ARG A 333 -1.90 26.49 -10.83
CA ARG A 333 -3.05 26.10 -10.00
C ARG A 333 -4.13 25.39 -10.81
N ASP A 334 -4.32 25.79 -12.06
CA ASP A 334 -5.39 25.27 -12.94
C ASP A 334 -5.10 23.81 -13.37
N LEU A 335 -3.84 23.36 -13.35
CA LEU A 335 -3.45 21.99 -13.70
C LEU A 335 -3.50 21.02 -12.51
N ARG A 336 -3.52 21.50 -11.25
CA ARG A 336 -3.46 20.62 -10.07
C ARG A 336 -4.58 19.59 -10.03
N LYS A 337 -5.82 20.00 -10.29
CA LYS A 337 -6.98 19.10 -10.23
C LYS A 337 -6.87 17.97 -11.27
N PRO A 338 -6.77 18.24 -12.58
CA PRO A 338 -6.69 17.17 -13.57
C PRO A 338 -5.45 16.27 -13.39
N MET A 339 -4.32 16.83 -12.95
CA MET A 339 -3.11 16.06 -12.63
C MET A 339 -3.29 15.11 -11.44
N ARG A 340 -3.94 15.56 -10.36
CA ARG A 340 -4.25 14.69 -9.22
C ARG A 340 -5.23 13.60 -9.60
N THR A 341 -6.30 13.93 -10.33
CA THR A 341 -7.26 12.94 -10.83
C THR A 341 -6.57 11.89 -11.70
N LEU A 342 -5.67 12.31 -12.58
CA LEU A 342 -4.89 11.42 -13.42
C LEU A 342 -4.02 10.48 -12.58
N ARG A 343 -3.27 11.03 -11.62
CA ARG A 343 -2.43 10.25 -10.72
C ARG A 343 -3.24 9.23 -9.93
N GLU A 344 -4.37 9.65 -9.36
CA GLU A 344 -5.29 8.78 -8.61
C GLU A 344 -5.74 7.59 -9.46
N GLY A 345 -6.19 7.82 -10.71
CA GLY A 345 -6.61 6.75 -11.60
C GLY A 345 -5.47 5.83 -12.05
N LEU A 346 -4.33 6.38 -12.44
CA LEU A 346 -3.17 5.57 -12.87
C LEU A 346 -2.60 4.72 -11.73
N THR A 347 -2.64 5.21 -10.49
CA THR A 347 -2.13 4.47 -9.32
C THR A 347 -2.92 3.17 -9.11
N MET A 348 -4.24 3.15 -9.38
CA MET A 348 -5.06 1.95 -9.23
C MET A 348 -4.60 0.79 -10.14
N PHE A 349 -4.10 1.09 -11.33
CA PHE A 349 -3.55 0.06 -12.24
C PHE A 349 -2.22 -0.49 -11.74
N VAL A 350 -1.35 0.40 -11.23
CA VAL A 350 -0.05 0.00 -10.66
C VAL A 350 -0.26 -0.83 -9.39
N ASP A 351 -1.19 -0.42 -8.51
CA ASP A 351 -1.54 -1.15 -7.29
C ASP A 351 -2.07 -2.56 -7.60
N GLY A 352 -2.68 -2.76 -8.78
CA GLY A 352 -3.13 -4.08 -9.24
C GLY A 352 -2.01 -5.10 -9.46
N LEU A 353 -0.76 -4.65 -9.69
CA LEU A 353 0.40 -5.55 -9.76
C LEU A 353 0.61 -6.32 -8.46
N GLU A 354 0.30 -5.71 -7.31
CA GLU A 354 0.47 -6.36 -6.01
C GLU A 354 -0.45 -7.57 -5.85
N VAL A 355 -1.68 -7.48 -6.35
CA VAL A 355 -2.62 -8.60 -6.36
C VAL A 355 -2.07 -9.77 -7.18
N MET A 356 -1.53 -9.50 -8.37
CA MET A 356 -0.93 -10.52 -9.24
C MET A 356 0.33 -11.14 -8.64
N ARG A 357 1.17 -10.35 -7.97
CA ARG A 357 2.33 -10.88 -7.20
C ARG A 357 1.87 -11.82 -6.09
N GLY A 358 0.80 -11.46 -5.39
CA GLY A 358 0.16 -12.30 -4.39
C GLY A 358 -0.28 -13.66 -4.95
N TRP A 359 -0.83 -13.71 -6.17
CA TRP A 359 -1.17 -14.97 -6.82
C TRP A 359 0.05 -15.86 -7.07
N VAL A 360 1.14 -15.30 -7.59
CA VAL A 360 2.38 -16.05 -7.84
C VAL A 360 2.94 -16.62 -6.54
N ALA A 361 2.96 -15.83 -5.46
CA ALA A 361 3.39 -16.30 -4.15
C ALA A 361 2.54 -17.47 -3.63
N LEU A 362 1.21 -17.37 -3.74
CA LEU A 362 0.30 -18.45 -3.34
C LEU A 362 0.49 -19.72 -4.17
N ILE A 363 0.71 -19.57 -5.48
CA ILE A 363 1.01 -20.69 -6.36
C ILE A 363 2.30 -21.38 -5.92
N ASP A 364 3.36 -20.62 -5.63
CA ASP A 364 4.65 -21.17 -5.21
C ASP A 364 4.56 -21.93 -3.87
N ASP A 365 3.69 -21.47 -2.95
CA ASP A 365 3.43 -22.13 -1.67
C ASP A 365 2.70 -23.48 -1.80
N THR A 366 2.00 -23.74 -2.91
CA THR A 366 1.35 -25.05 -3.13
C THR A 366 2.35 -26.22 -3.31
N GLN A 367 3.65 -25.94 -3.49
CA GLN A 367 4.70 -26.93 -3.77
C GLN A 367 4.46 -27.81 -5.02
N LEU A 368 3.49 -27.45 -5.86
CA LEU A 368 3.26 -28.06 -7.16
C LEU A 368 4.33 -27.52 -8.12
N HIS A 369 5.52 -28.13 -8.07
CA HIS A 369 6.59 -27.83 -9.00
C HIS A 369 6.26 -28.47 -10.36
N VAL A 370 6.15 -27.62 -11.37
CA VAL A 370 6.10 -28.01 -12.79
C VAL A 370 7.28 -28.94 -13.05
N ALA A 371 7.01 -30.20 -13.36
CA ALA A 371 8.04 -31.12 -13.81
C ALA A 371 8.47 -30.68 -15.22
N SER A 372 9.59 -29.96 -15.29
CA SER A 372 10.26 -29.55 -16.53
C SER A 372 10.58 -30.70 -17.46
#